data_AF-A0A5B8ZB04-F1
#
_entry.id   AF-A0A5B8ZB04-F1
#
_cell.length_a   1.000
_cell.length_b   1.000
_cell.length_c   1.000
_cell.angle_alpha   90.00
_cell.angle_beta   90.00
_cell.angle_gamma   90.00
#
_symmetry.space_group_name_H-M   'P 1'
#
loop_
_entity.id
_entity.type
_entity.pdbx_description
1 polymer ?
#
loop_
_entity_poly.entity_id
_entity_poly.type
_entity_poly.pdbx_seq_one_letter_code
_entity_poly.pdbx_strand_id
1 'polypeptide(L)'
;MKVRNFYYLIAGVLAILFAVTHAWNGQSAVLPKLDISEIPMDTQTVFTYVWHIITAENLVFGIAFIFMSFQSERSKIRFAAWMIAAILIVRLMVILGVTAMLDVSALTDTLIDSIAIVIYVALIILGTTMKKKQSGG
;
A
#
# COMPACT_ATOMS: atom_id res chain seq x y z
N MET A 1 15.69 -8.57 -18.85
CA MET A 1 15.57 -7.15 -18.45
C MET A 1 16.53 -6.87 -17.29
N LYS A 2 17.27 -5.75 -17.29
CA LYS A 2 18.22 -5.40 -16.21
C LYS A 2 17.50 -4.56 -15.15
N VAL A 3 17.55 -4.97 -13.88
CA VAL A 3 17.01 -4.18 -12.76
C VAL A 3 17.84 -2.91 -12.60
N ARG A 4 17.18 -1.76 -12.62
CA ARG A 4 17.82 -0.42 -12.51
C ARG A 4 17.56 0.24 -11.17
N ASN A 5 16.49 -0.11 -10.49
CA ASN A 5 16.16 0.40 -9.17
C ASN A 5 15.68 -0.74 -8.25
N PHE A 6 16.58 -1.21 -7.38
CA PHE A 6 16.28 -2.28 -6.45
C PHE A 6 15.26 -1.86 -5.38
N TYR A 7 15.20 -0.58 -4.99
CA TYR A 7 14.20 -0.11 -4.03
C TYR A 7 12.79 -0.27 -4.59
N TYR A 8 12.58 0.06 -5.87
CA TYR A 8 11.29 -0.18 -6.51
C TYR A 8 11.01 -1.66 -6.75
N LEU A 9 12.01 -2.49 -7.01
CA LEU A 9 11.76 -3.93 -7.12
C LEU A 9 11.27 -4.50 -5.77
N ILE A 10 11.94 -4.13 -4.67
CA ILE A 10 11.57 -4.53 -3.31
C ILE A 10 10.19 -3.97 -2.94
N ALA A 11 9.94 -2.68 -3.18
CA ALA A 11 8.63 -2.05 -3.00
C ALA A 11 7.57 -2.58 -3.99
N GLY A 12 7.95 -3.31 -5.03
CA GLY A 12 7.02 -4.03 -5.88
C GLY A 12 6.56 -5.32 -5.23
N VAL A 13 7.53 -6.16 -4.85
CA VAL A 13 7.29 -7.47 -4.24
C VAL A 13 6.55 -7.33 -2.91
N LEU A 14 6.98 -6.42 -2.05
CA LEU A 14 6.34 -6.22 -0.75
C LEU A 14 4.86 -5.79 -0.90
N ALA A 15 4.48 -5.14 -2.00
CA ALA A 15 3.14 -4.56 -2.15
C ALA A 15 2.17 -5.64 -2.57
N ILE A 16 2.64 -6.54 -3.42
CA ILE A 16 1.94 -7.77 -3.78
C ILE A 16 1.76 -8.63 -2.54
N LEU A 17 2.81 -8.82 -1.72
CA LEU A 17 2.69 -9.55 -0.46
C LEU A 17 1.68 -8.89 0.47
N PHE A 18 1.73 -7.56 0.64
CA PHE A 18 0.75 -6.84 1.45
C PHE A 18 -0.67 -6.90 0.91
N ALA A 19 -0.86 -6.89 -0.41
CA ALA A 19 -2.18 -7.08 -1.02
C ALA A 19 -2.74 -8.46 -0.64
N VAL A 20 -1.92 -9.51 -0.75
CA VAL A 20 -2.31 -10.88 -0.37
C VAL A 20 -2.61 -10.97 1.13
N THR A 21 -1.76 -10.44 1.99
CA THR A 21 -1.97 -10.51 3.45
C THR A 21 -3.15 -9.66 3.90
N HIS A 22 -3.40 -8.51 3.25
CA HIS A 22 -4.56 -7.66 3.54
C HIS A 22 -5.88 -8.34 3.13
N ALA A 23 -5.91 -8.97 1.95
CA ALA A 23 -7.05 -9.77 1.51
C ALA A 23 -7.31 -10.95 2.46
N TRP A 24 -6.24 -11.66 2.82
CA TRP A 24 -6.31 -12.77 3.76
C TRP A 24 -6.87 -12.33 5.12
N ASN A 25 -6.31 -11.26 5.70
CA ASN A 25 -6.77 -10.71 6.98
C ASN A 25 -8.25 -10.30 6.94
N GLY A 26 -8.68 -9.69 5.84
CA GLY A 26 -10.08 -9.37 5.60
C GLY A 26 -10.98 -10.59 5.72
N GLN A 27 -10.65 -11.63 4.95
CA GLN A 27 -11.49 -12.82 4.87
C GLN A 27 -11.44 -13.68 6.12
N SER A 28 -10.29 -13.76 6.80
CA SER A 28 -10.12 -14.65 7.95
C SER A 28 -10.47 -14.01 9.30
N ALA A 29 -10.38 -12.68 9.42
CA ALA A 29 -10.43 -12.02 10.72
C ALA A 29 -11.34 -10.78 10.79
N VAL A 30 -11.52 -10.02 9.70
CA VAL A 30 -12.33 -8.79 9.74
C VAL A 30 -13.77 -9.03 9.30
N LEU A 31 -13.97 -9.52 8.07
CA LEU A 31 -15.31 -9.77 7.53
C LEU A 31 -16.13 -10.76 8.37
N PRO A 32 -15.55 -11.81 8.98
CA PRO A 32 -16.30 -12.69 9.87
C PRO A 32 -16.76 -12.06 11.20
N LYS A 33 -16.18 -10.92 11.61
CA LYS A 33 -16.63 -10.18 12.82
C LYS A 33 -17.90 -9.37 12.56
N LEU A 34 -18.25 -9.13 11.30
CA LEU A 34 -19.52 -8.53 10.95
C LEU A 34 -20.62 -9.54 11.29
N ASP A 35 -21.59 -9.13 12.11
CA ASP A 35 -22.78 -9.93 12.34
C ASP A 35 -23.62 -9.93 11.05
N ILE A 36 -23.28 -10.87 10.18
CA ILE A 36 -23.91 -11.06 8.87
C ILE A 36 -25.40 -11.41 8.96
N SER A 37 -25.93 -11.72 10.16
CA SER A 37 -27.36 -11.92 10.37
C SER A 37 -28.11 -10.63 10.70
N GLU A 38 -27.42 -9.63 11.25
CA GLU A 38 -28.00 -8.35 11.66
C GLU A 38 -27.73 -7.20 10.68
N ILE A 39 -26.72 -7.33 9.82
CA ILE A 39 -26.33 -6.28 8.86
C ILE A 39 -27.03 -6.50 7.51
N PRO A 40 -27.71 -5.47 6.96
CA PRO A 40 -28.30 -5.53 5.63
C PRO A 40 -27.29 -5.89 4.52
N MET A 41 -27.74 -6.68 3.54
CA MET A 41 -26.87 -7.22 2.46
C MET A 41 -26.18 -6.12 1.63
N ASP A 42 -26.85 -5.00 1.43
CA ASP A 42 -26.30 -3.80 0.78
C ASP A 42 -25.13 -3.22 1.60
N THR A 43 -25.27 -3.13 2.92
CA THR A 43 -24.21 -2.68 3.82
C THR A 43 -23.02 -3.65 3.82
N GLN A 44 -23.28 -4.97 3.86
CA GLN A 44 -22.22 -5.98 3.73
C GLN A 44 -21.47 -5.88 2.40
N THR A 45 -22.20 -5.60 1.32
CA THR A 45 -21.62 -5.39 -0.02
C THR A 45 -20.68 -4.18 -0.01
N VAL A 46 -21.11 -3.06 0.60
CA VAL A 46 -20.28 -1.86 0.76
C VAL A 46 -19.00 -2.15 1.53
N PHE A 47 -19.10 -2.78 2.70
CA PHE A 47 -17.91 -3.16 3.48
C PHE A 47 -16.97 -4.07 2.70
N THR A 48 -17.53 -5.04 1.97
CA THR A 48 -16.74 -6.01 1.20
C THR A 48 -15.94 -5.32 0.09
N TYR A 49 -16.56 -4.48 -0.74
CA TYR A 49 -15.81 -3.82 -1.80
C TYR A 49 -14.86 -2.74 -1.25
N VAL A 50 -15.23 -1.99 -0.21
CA VAL A 50 -14.35 -0.98 0.42
C VAL A 50 -13.09 -1.65 0.96
N TRP A 51 -13.24 -2.81 1.61
CA TRP A 51 -12.12 -3.61 2.07
C TRP A 51 -11.20 -4.03 0.90
N HIS A 52 -11.79 -4.53 -0.19
CA HIS A 52 -11.01 -5.06 -1.32
C HIS A 52 -10.42 -3.99 -2.24
N ILE A 53 -10.92 -2.74 -2.23
CA ILE A 53 -10.31 -1.61 -2.95
C ILE A 53 -8.86 -1.43 -2.51
N ILE A 54 -8.61 -1.45 -1.20
CA ILE A 54 -7.26 -1.34 -0.62
C ILE A 54 -6.33 -2.45 -1.12
N THR A 55 -6.84 -3.69 -1.17
CA THR A 55 -6.10 -4.84 -1.72
C THR A 55 -5.71 -4.59 -3.17
N ALA A 56 -6.67 -4.15 -3.99
CA ALA A 56 -6.46 -3.89 -5.41
C ALA A 56 -5.46 -2.73 -5.63
N GLU A 57 -5.56 -1.66 -4.85
CA GLU A 57 -4.62 -0.53 -4.88
C GLU A 57 -3.19 -0.98 -4.58
N ASN A 58 -2.99 -1.76 -3.50
CA ASN A 58 -1.68 -2.31 -3.16
C ASN A 58 -1.11 -3.16 -4.30
N LEU A 59 -1.93 -4.00 -4.93
CA LEU A 59 -1.51 -4.82 -6.07
C LEU A 59 -1.08 -3.96 -7.26
N VAL A 60 -1.88 -2.94 -7.61
CA VAL A 60 -1.58 -2.01 -8.70
C VAL A 60 -0.28 -1.25 -8.43
N PHE A 61 -0.07 -0.76 -7.21
CA PHE A 61 1.19 -0.12 -6.82
C PHE A 61 2.37 -1.08 -6.92
N GLY A 62 2.20 -2.33 -6.50
CA GLY A 62 3.23 -3.36 -6.63
C GLY A 62 3.65 -3.60 -8.07
N ILE A 63 2.67 -3.80 -8.96
CA ILE A 63 2.90 -3.96 -10.39
C ILE A 63 3.60 -2.73 -10.97
N ALA A 64 3.14 -1.53 -10.62
CA ALA A 64 3.75 -0.28 -11.06
C ALA A 64 5.22 -0.17 -10.60
N PHE A 65 5.54 -0.50 -9.36
CA PHE A 65 6.90 -0.50 -8.83
C PHE A 65 7.81 -1.52 -9.52
N ILE A 66 7.30 -2.72 -9.80
CA ILE A 66 8.03 -3.72 -10.59
C ILE A 66 8.37 -3.14 -11.97
N PHE A 67 7.41 -2.56 -12.69
CA PHE A 67 7.68 -1.95 -13.99
C PHE A 67 8.68 -0.78 -13.90
N MET A 68 8.49 0.12 -12.93
CA MET A 68 9.40 1.25 -12.69
C MET A 68 10.81 0.81 -12.33
N SER A 69 11.00 -0.38 -11.74
CA SER A 69 12.32 -0.93 -11.42
C SER A 69 13.19 -1.19 -12.65
N PHE A 70 12.59 -1.36 -13.84
CA PHE A 70 13.28 -1.62 -15.11
C PHE A 70 13.39 -0.38 -16.01
N GLN A 71 12.64 0.69 -15.75
CA GLN A 71 12.60 1.88 -16.60
C GLN A 71 13.86 2.77 -16.45
N SER A 72 14.24 3.43 -17.55
CA SER A 72 15.39 4.38 -17.58
C SER A 72 15.02 5.80 -17.20
N GLU A 73 13.78 6.20 -17.50
CA GLU A 73 13.38 7.60 -17.56
C GLU A 73 12.98 8.12 -16.18
N ARG A 74 13.92 8.78 -15.50
CA ARG A 74 13.76 9.19 -14.10
C ARG A 74 12.62 10.20 -13.87
N SER A 75 12.32 11.07 -14.83
CA SER A 75 11.28 12.09 -14.68
C SER A 75 9.89 11.47 -14.52
N LYS A 76 9.52 10.54 -15.42
CA LYS A 76 8.24 9.81 -15.38
C LYS A 76 8.12 8.95 -14.13
N ILE A 77 9.21 8.26 -13.78
CA ILE A 77 9.26 7.40 -12.59
C ILE A 77 9.08 8.21 -11.30
N ARG A 78 9.71 9.39 -11.19
CA ARG A 78 9.59 10.25 -9.99
C ARG A 78 8.18 10.74 -9.78
N PHE A 79 7.51 11.21 -10.83
CA PHE A 79 6.14 11.68 -10.72
C PHE A 79 5.21 10.57 -10.21
N ALA A 80 5.26 9.40 -10.84
CA ALA A 80 4.45 8.24 -10.41
C ALA A 80 4.78 7.79 -8.98
N ALA A 81 6.06 7.73 -8.62
CA ALA A 81 6.51 7.38 -7.27
C ALA A 81 5.96 8.36 -6.21
N TRP A 82 6.05 9.68 -6.45
CA TRP A 82 5.53 10.68 -5.53
C TRP A 82 4.01 10.66 -5.43
N MET A 83 3.31 10.42 -6.55
CA MET A 83 1.85 10.23 -6.54
C MET A 83 1.44 9.03 -5.68
N ILE A 84 2.11 7.89 -5.84
CA ILE A 84 1.84 6.69 -5.03
C ILE A 84 2.13 6.98 -3.55
N ALA A 85 3.26 7.62 -3.23
CA ALA A 85 3.57 8.00 -1.86
C ALA A 85 2.50 8.92 -1.25
N ALA A 86 2.01 9.92 -1.99
CA ALA A 86 0.95 10.81 -1.54
C ALA A 86 -0.35 10.05 -1.26
N ILE A 87 -0.76 9.13 -2.14
CA ILE A 87 -1.94 8.29 -1.93
C ILE A 87 -1.78 7.45 -0.65
N LEU A 88 -0.62 6.83 -0.44
CA LEU A 88 -0.35 6.02 0.75
C LEU A 88 -0.40 6.85 2.04
N ILE A 89 0.15 8.07 2.03
CA ILE A 89 0.09 8.99 3.18
C ILE A 89 -1.35 9.42 3.47
N VAL A 90 -2.11 9.81 2.45
CA VAL A 90 -3.52 10.20 2.61
C VAL A 90 -4.33 9.02 3.15
N ARG A 91 -4.11 7.82 2.62
CA ARG A 91 -4.73 6.60 3.13
C ARG A 91 -4.41 6.36 4.61
N LEU A 92 -3.16 6.51 5.01
CA LEU A 92 -2.78 6.37 6.43
C LEU A 92 -3.49 7.43 7.29
N MET A 93 -3.57 8.68 6.83
CA MET A 93 -4.30 9.73 7.54
C MET A 93 -5.79 9.39 7.70
N VAL A 94 -6.43 8.84 6.67
CA VAL A 94 -7.84 8.43 6.75
C VAL A 94 -8.02 7.29 7.73
N ILE A 95 -7.17 6.25 7.69
CA ILE A 95 -7.24 5.11 8.62
C ILE A 95 -7.10 5.62 10.07
N LEU A 96 -6.01 6.33 10.37
CA LEU A 96 -5.75 6.82 11.72
C LEU A 96 -6.80 7.84 12.19
N GLY A 97 -7.21 8.74 11.31
CA GLY A 97 -8.18 9.79 11.62
C GLY A 97 -9.56 9.21 11.93
N VAL A 98 -10.08 8.33 11.07
CA VAL A 98 -11.38 7.69 11.29
C VAL A 98 -11.35 6.79 12.51
N THR A 99 -10.31 5.99 12.71
CA THR A 99 -10.17 5.15 13.90
C THR A 99 -10.10 6.01 15.16
N ALA A 100 -9.27 7.06 15.20
CA ALA A 100 -9.20 7.95 16.37
C ALA A 100 -10.52 8.67 16.68
N MET A 101 -11.31 9.01 15.65
CA MET A 101 -12.60 9.67 15.83
C MET A 101 -13.69 8.73 16.36
N LEU A 102 -13.68 7.45 15.96
CA LEU A 102 -14.71 6.48 16.32
C LEU A 102 -14.35 5.64 17.55
N ASP A 103 -13.11 5.19 17.65
CA ASP A 103 -12.59 4.36 18.73
C ASP A 103 -11.07 4.49 18.86
N VAL A 104 -10.62 5.39 19.74
CA VAL A 104 -9.20 5.62 20.02
C VAL A 104 -8.50 4.34 20.50
N SER A 105 -9.20 3.45 21.21
CA SER A 105 -8.60 2.21 21.72
C SER A 105 -8.24 1.23 20.60
N ALA A 106 -8.96 1.30 19.47
CA ALA A 106 -8.70 0.50 18.27
C ALA A 106 -7.52 1.01 17.43
N LEU A 107 -6.85 2.11 17.80
CA LEU A 107 -5.66 2.58 17.07
C LEU A 107 -4.53 1.53 17.04
N THR A 108 -4.42 0.70 18.08
CA THR A 108 -3.44 -0.39 18.12
C THR A 108 -3.66 -1.41 17.02
N ASP A 109 -4.90 -1.59 16.57
CA ASP A 109 -5.25 -2.55 15.52
C ASP A 109 -4.76 -2.07 14.14
N THR A 110 -4.50 -0.77 14.00
CA THR A 110 -3.99 -0.14 12.76
C THR A 110 -2.45 -0.11 12.69
N LEU A 111 -1.74 -0.56 13.74
CA LEU A 111 -0.28 -0.42 13.82
C LEU A 111 0.46 -1.18 12.73
N ILE A 112 0.03 -2.39 12.41
CA ILE A 112 0.68 -3.24 11.41
C ILE A 112 0.58 -2.58 10.03
N ASP A 113 -0.61 -2.10 9.66
CA ASP A 113 -0.85 -1.38 8.42
C ASP A 113 -0.08 -0.06 8.35
N SER A 114 -0.01 0.66 9.48
CA SER A 114 0.74 1.91 9.60
C SER A 114 2.24 1.71 9.37
N ILE A 115 2.83 0.69 10.00
CA ILE A 115 4.25 0.33 9.82
C ILE A 115 4.51 -0.06 8.37
N ALA A 116 3.64 -0.87 7.77
CA ALA A 116 3.75 -1.25 6.36
C ALA A 116 3.78 -0.02 5.44
N ILE A 117 2.85 0.92 5.62
CA ILE A 117 2.77 2.15 4.83
C ILE A 117 4.02 3.03 5.01
N VAL A 118 4.53 3.17 6.24
CA VAL A 118 5.74 3.95 6.51
C VAL A 118 6.96 3.35 5.83
N ILE A 119 7.14 2.02 5.91
CA ILE A 119 8.22 1.32 5.20
C ILE A 119 8.09 1.54 3.69
N TYR A 120 6.87 1.49 3.16
CA TYR A 120 6.59 1.77 1.76
C TYR A 120 7.07 3.15 1.33
N VAL A 121 6.60 4.18 2.02
CA VAL A 121 6.94 5.57 1.73
C VAL A 121 8.45 5.77 1.81
N ALA A 122 9.13 5.17 2.80
CA ALA A 122 10.58 5.21 2.91
C ALA A 122 11.29 4.58 1.70
N LEU A 123 10.87 3.39 1.25
CA LEU A 123 11.43 2.74 0.06
C LEU A 123 11.22 3.57 -1.21
N ILE A 124 10.06 4.21 -1.35
CA ILE A 124 9.76 5.10 -2.47
C ILE A 124 10.69 6.31 -2.49
N ILE A 125 10.85 6.97 -1.34
CA ILE A 125 11.74 8.12 -1.20
C ILE A 125 13.19 7.72 -1.49
N LEU A 126 13.67 6.58 -0.99
CA LEU A 126 15.00 6.07 -1.29
C LEU A 126 15.17 5.79 -2.80
N GLY A 127 14.17 5.16 -3.43
CA GLY A 127 14.15 4.90 -4.86
C GLY A 127 14.19 6.16 -5.74
N THR A 128 13.58 7.26 -5.30
CA THR A 128 13.57 8.54 -6.05
C THR A 128 14.86 9.36 -5.86
N THR A 129 15.49 9.24 -4.70
CA THR A 129 16.66 10.05 -4.27
C THR A 129 18.00 9.43 -4.65
N MET A 130 18.08 8.13 -4.97
CA MET A 130 19.31 7.50 -5.47
C MET A 130 19.89 8.28 -6.67
N LYS A 131 21.00 9.00 -6.47
CA LYS A 131 21.85 9.44 -7.60
C LYS A 131 22.48 8.20 -8.23
N LYS A 132 22.60 8.16 -9.57
CA LYS A 132 23.42 7.14 -10.23
C LYS A 132 24.79 7.22 -9.53
N LYS A 133 25.24 6.13 -8.92
CA LYS A 133 26.69 5.95 -8.72
C LYS A 133 27.26 6.09 -10.12
N GLN A 134 27.99 7.17 -10.39
CA GLN A 134 28.80 7.26 -11.60
C GLN A 134 29.65 5.99 -11.54
N SER A 135 29.33 5.03 -12.41
CA SER A 135 30.29 4.00 -12.77
C SER A 135 31.41 4.79 -13.45
N GLY A 136 32.44 5.14 -12.70
CA GLY A 136 33.73 5.46 -13.28
C GLY A 136 34.15 4.26 -14.13
N GLY A 137 34.55 4.56 -15.36
CA GLY A 137 34.82 3.63 -16.44
C GLY A 137 34.71 4.39 -17.74
#